data_AF-A0A9Q0JHY1-F1
#
_entry.id   AF-A0A9Q0JHY1-F1
#
_cell.length_a   1.000
_cell.length_b   1.000
_cell.length_c   1.000
_cell.angle_alpha   90.00
_cell.angle_beta   90.00
_cell.angle_gamma   90.00
#
_symmetry.space_group_name_H-M   'P 1'
#
loop_
_entity.id
_entity.type
_entity.pdbx_description
1 polymer ?
#
loop_
_entity_poly.entity_id
_entity_poly.type
_entity_poly.pdbx_seq_one_letter_code
_entity_poly.pdbx_strand_id
1 'polypeptide(L)'
;MATTPTHIVANSIMVLKDLEADTYENWKACMMTYLEAQDLWDVIDHDPNSSYSEEADGNKDWRKKNAAALLAIQTSCAPEILAKVRNIRSAKCAWDTLAYMKEEEQKQRQEHEQKQLQEEQDAYYADLLPHVVPFSVDDVPRLSKDWTVADYQYWSIQMKTYLSNKRLWDGIIEFTVEPNGASSLTYDAWRKQNFIALRAIQASFGQDRPYQIRRVVSAKIAWDILANLNKFKQEGIPPDDPLYEAPLSQLNLGTEEIFYL
;
A
#
# COMPACT_ATOMS: atom_id res chain seq x y z
N MET A 1 60.60 0.37 -0.94
CA MET A 1 59.66 1.44 -0.51
C MET A 1 58.27 0.99 -0.94
N ALA A 2 57.47 0.49 0.01
CA ALA A 2 56.12 0.04 -0.26
C ALA A 2 55.18 1.25 -0.22
N THR A 3 54.60 1.59 -1.36
CA THR A 3 53.54 2.58 -1.47
C THR A 3 52.27 2.02 -0.84
N THR A 4 51.85 2.59 0.29
CA THR A 4 50.49 2.43 0.85
C THR A 4 49.53 3.36 0.12
N PRO A 5 48.47 2.87 -0.55
CA PRO A 5 47.37 3.70 -1.01
C PRO A 5 46.15 3.49 -0.10
N THR A 6 46.21 3.96 1.15
CA THR A 6 45.09 3.84 2.10
C THR A 6 44.22 5.11 2.15
N HIS A 7 44.38 6.04 1.21
CA HIS A 7 43.79 7.38 1.35
C HIS A 7 42.92 7.87 0.19
N ILE A 8 42.65 7.04 -0.83
CA ILE A 8 42.02 7.52 -2.08
C ILE A 8 40.54 7.15 -2.25
N VAL A 9 39.96 6.17 -1.54
CA VAL A 9 38.63 5.67 -1.96
C VAL A 9 37.43 6.30 -1.25
N ALA A 10 37.63 6.99 -0.11
CA ALA A 10 36.50 7.51 0.68
C ALA A 10 35.82 8.76 0.09
N ASN A 11 36.50 9.53 -0.77
CA ASN A 11 35.99 10.82 -1.26
C ASN A 11 35.09 10.73 -2.51
N SER A 12 34.89 9.52 -3.06
CA SER A 12 34.06 9.30 -4.26
C SER A 12 32.87 8.37 -4.02
N ILE A 13 32.63 7.93 -2.78
CA ILE A 13 31.37 7.28 -2.44
C ILE A 13 30.30 8.38 -2.50
N MET A 14 29.29 8.20 -3.36
CA MET A 14 28.16 9.12 -3.42
C MET A 14 27.61 9.33 -2.00
N VAL A 15 27.48 10.59 -1.58
CA VAL A 15 26.90 10.91 -0.26
C VAL A 15 25.38 10.77 -0.37
N LEU A 16 24.78 10.01 0.54
CA LEU A 16 23.34 9.97 0.74
C LEU A 16 22.90 11.30 1.34
N LYS A 17 22.50 12.22 0.46
CA LYS A 17 22.10 13.59 0.82
C LYS A 17 20.69 13.62 1.40
N ASP A 18 19.80 12.87 0.80
CA ASP A 18 18.40 12.75 1.17
C ASP A 18 17.93 11.32 0.84
N LEU A 19 16.70 11.02 1.24
CA LEU A 19 16.02 9.76 0.96
C LEU A 19 15.09 9.91 -0.26
N GLU A 20 15.35 10.83 -1.20
CA GLU A 20 14.62 10.84 -2.47
C GLU A 20 14.91 9.55 -3.25
N ALA A 21 13.95 9.12 -4.09
CA ALA A 21 14.02 7.81 -4.74
C ALA A 21 15.31 7.62 -5.54
N ASP A 22 15.64 8.59 -6.40
CA ASP A 22 16.83 8.52 -7.23
C ASP A 22 18.11 8.66 -6.41
N THR A 23 18.13 9.50 -5.38
CA THR A 23 19.30 9.69 -4.50
C THR A 23 19.62 8.42 -3.71
N TYR A 24 18.60 7.79 -3.13
CA TYR A 24 18.75 6.60 -2.31
C TYR A 24 19.15 5.38 -3.14
N GLU A 25 18.51 5.13 -4.29
CA GLU A 25 18.84 3.98 -5.14
C GLU A 25 20.26 4.08 -5.74
N ASN A 26 20.65 5.28 -6.19
CA ASN A 26 22.01 5.53 -6.68
C ASN A 26 23.06 5.33 -5.57
N TRP A 27 22.79 5.83 -4.36
CA TRP A 27 23.63 5.60 -3.20
C TRP A 27 23.73 4.11 -2.85
N LYS A 28 22.59 3.43 -2.76
CA LYS A 28 22.49 2.01 -2.40
C LYS A 28 23.30 1.15 -3.35
N ALA A 29 23.13 1.32 -4.66
CA ALA A 29 23.88 0.58 -5.68
C ALA A 29 25.40 0.81 -5.55
N CYS A 30 25.83 2.05 -5.33
CA CYS A 30 27.26 2.36 -5.15
C CYS A 30 27.82 1.82 -3.84
N MET A 31 27.05 1.89 -2.76
CA MET A 31 27.47 1.39 -1.45
C MET A 31 27.57 -0.14 -1.45
N MET A 32 26.62 -0.84 -2.07
CA MET A 32 26.70 -2.30 -2.27
C MET A 32 27.99 -2.67 -3.01
N THR A 33 28.24 -2.04 -4.16
CA THR A 33 29.44 -2.27 -4.98
C THR A 33 30.73 -2.00 -4.18
N TYR A 34 30.75 -0.94 -3.38
CA TYR A 34 31.88 -0.61 -2.52
C TYR A 34 32.12 -1.68 -1.44
N LEU A 35 31.06 -2.11 -0.76
CA LEU A 35 31.14 -3.12 0.30
C LEU A 35 31.56 -4.48 -0.24
N GLU A 36 31.09 -4.87 -1.43
CA GLU A 36 31.54 -6.08 -2.13
C GLU A 36 33.03 -5.98 -2.50
N ALA A 37 33.47 -4.86 -3.08
CA ALA A 37 34.86 -4.65 -3.47
C ALA A 37 35.84 -4.65 -2.27
N GLN A 38 35.36 -4.33 -1.07
CA GLN A 38 36.14 -4.34 0.17
C GLN A 38 35.98 -5.64 0.99
N ASP A 39 35.26 -6.65 0.47
CA ASP A 39 34.98 -7.92 1.18
C ASP A 39 34.24 -7.69 2.53
N LEU A 40 33.34 -6.70 2.54
CA LEU A 40 32.56 -6.25 3.69
C LEU A 40 31.07 -6.61 3.59
N TRP A 41 30.56 -6.92 2.39
CA TRP A 41 29.13 -7.18 2.14
C TRP A 41 28.59 -8.37 2.97
N ASP A 42 29.41 -9.39 3.19
CA ASP A 42 29.06 -10.58 3.99
C ASP A 42 28.55 -10.26 5.39
N VAL A 43 28.95 -9.12 5.98
CA VAL A 43 28.48 -8.70 7.31
C VAL A 43 27.03 -8.19 7.29
N ILE A 44 26.59 -7.65 6.15
CA ILE A 44 25.27 -7.06 5.96
C ILE A 44 24.29 -8.10 5.42
N ASP A 45 24.75 -8.94 4.48
CA ASP A 45 23.95 -9.98 3.81
C ASP A 45 23.75 -11.25 4.64
N HIS A 46 24.37 -11.33 5.83
CA HIS A 46 24.23 -12.51 6.67
C HIS A 46 22.77 -12.75 7.10
N ASP A 47 22.32 -13.98 6.92
CA ASP A 47 21.04 -14.51 7.38
C ASP A 47 21.07 -14.64 8.92
N PRO A 48 20.08 -14.11 9.67
CA PRO A 48 19.97 -14.34 11.12
C PRO A 48 19.91 -15.82 11.53
N ASN A 49 19.58 -16.75 10.62
CA ASN A 49 19.56 -18.20 10.84
C ASN A 49 20.85 -18.94 10.43
N SER A 50 21.84 -18.25 9.86
CA SER A 50 23.16 -18.82 9.60
C SER A 50 23.86 -19.12 10.93
N SER A 51 24.59 -20.23 11.04
CA SER A 51 25.35 -20.64 12.24
C SER A 51 26.48 -19.68 12.65
N TYR A 52 26.58 -18.51 11.98
CA TYR A 52 27.29 -17.32 12.44
C TYR A 52 26.54 -16.54 13.53
N SER A 53 25.37 -17.03 13.94
CA SER A 53 24.56 -16.50 15.03
C SER A 53 25.26 -16.72 16.38
N GLU A 54 25.58 -15.61 17.05
CA GLU A 54 26.02 -15.48 18.45
C GLU A 54 27.44 -15.92 18.84
N GLU A 55 28.13 -16.80 18.12
CA GLU A 55 29.56 -17.09 18.37
C GLU A 55 30.53 -16.01 17.77
N ALA A 56 30.01 -15.10 16.94
CA ALA A 56 30.80 -14.11 16.20
C ALA A 56 31.30 -12.91 17.01
N ASP A 57 30.83 -12.68 18.25
CA ASP A 57 31.39 -11.62 19.12
C ASP A 57 32.83 -11.94 19.59
N GLY A 58 33.23 -13.22 19.48
CA GLY A 58 34.60 -13.70 19.69
C GLY A 58 35.51 -13.59 18.47
N ASN A 59 34.96 -13.43 17.25
CA ASN A 59 35.76 -13.38 16.03
C ASN A 59 36.23 -11.94 15.74
N LYS A 60 37.50 -11.68 16.07
CA LYS A 60 38.15 -10.38 15.86
C LYS A 60 38.06 -9.88 14.42
N ASP A 61 38.00 -10.78 13.44
CA ASP A 61 37.94 -10.39 12.03
C ASP A 61 36.53 -9.97 11.61
N TRP A 62 35.49 -10.65 12.09
CA TRP A 62 34.11 -10.20 11.90
C TRP A 62 33.89 -8.81 12.52
N ARG A 63 34.38 -8.58 13.75
CA ARG A 63 34.25 -7.27 14.43
C ARG A 63 34.92 -6.14 13.67
N LYS A 64 36.07 -6.40 13.04
CA LYS A 64 36.75 -5.43 12.17
C LYS A 64 35.95 -5.16 10.90
N LYS A 65 35.45 -6.21 10.22
CA LYS A 65 34.61 -6.05 9.02
C LYS A 65 33.34 -5.27 9.33
N ASN A 66 32.65 -5.60 10.43
CA ASN A 66 31.48 -4.85 10.91
C ASN A 66 31.80 -3.38 11.21
N ALA A 67 32.89 -3.09 11.91
CA ALA A 67 33.28 -1.71 12.19
C ALA A 67 33.63 -0.93 10.92
N ALA A 68 34.30 -1.56 9.95
CA ALA A 68 34.65 -0.94 8.67
C ALA A 68 33.41 -0.67 7.81
N ALA A 69 32.49 -1.64 7.72
CA ALA A 69 31.23 -1.49 6.98
C ALA A 69 30.34 -0.40 7.61
N LEU A 70 30.23 -0.39 8.94
CA LEU A 70 29.47 0.63 9.67
C LEU A 70 30.05 2.03 9.44
N LEU A 71 31.39 2.17 9.49
CA LEU A 71 32.05 3.44 9.23
C LEU A 71 31.80 3.92 7.79
N ALA A 72 31.86 3.03 6.80
CA ALA A 72 31.57 3.36 5.41
C ALA A 72 30.13 3.87 5.24
N ILE A 73 29.14 3.18 5.83
CA ILE A 73 27.75 3.61 5.81
C ILE A 73 27.61 4.99 6.47
N GLN A 74 28.12 5.15 7.70
CA GLN A 74 27.99 6.40 8.46
C GLN A 74 28.66 7.60 7.77
N THR A 75 29.86 7.42 7.22
CA THR A 75 30.59 8.48 6.51
C THR A 75 29.94 8.89 5.18
N SER A 76 29.14 8.00 4.59
CA SER A 76 28.37 8.29 3.38
C SER A 76 27.04 8.99 3.63
N CYS A 77 26.61 9.14 4.89
CA CYS A 77 25.34 9.80 5.22
C CYS A 77 25.52 11.31 5.44
N ALA A 78 24.59 12.11 4.93
CA ALA A 78 24.45 13.51 5.34
C ALA A 78 24.15 13.63 6.85
N PRO A 79 24.48 14.76 7.49
CA PRO A 79 24.37 14.94 8.95
C PRO A 79 22.99 14.57 9.53
N GLU A 80 21.91 14.86 8.79
CA GLU A 80 20.53 14.60 9.18
C GLU A 80 20.23 13.09 9.23
N ILE A 81 20.75 12.33 8.26
CA ILE A 81 20.60 10.89 8.17
C ILE A 81 21.54 10.21 9.18
N LEU A 82 22.78 10.69 9.28
CA LEU A 82 23.76 10.21 10.24
C LEU A 82 23.24 10.30 11.68
N ALA A 83 22.55 11.38 12.04
CA ALA A 83 21.96 11.56 13.36
C ALA A 83 21.01 10.41 13.76
N LYS A 84 20.34 9.79 12.78
CA LYS A 84 19.40 8.67 12.99
C LYS A 84 20.12 7.33 13.15
N VAL A 85 21.27 7.13 12.49
CA VAL A 85 22.01 5.84 12.50
C VAL A 85 23.26 5.81 13.41
N ARG A 86 23.70 6.95 13.97
CA ARG A 86 24.95 7.08 14.73
C ARG A 86 25.08 6.16 15.96
N ASN A 87 23.96 5.76 16.56
CA ASN A 87 23.95 4.95 17.78
C ASN A 87 23.91 3.43 17.51
N ILE A 88 23.81 3.04 16.24
CA ILE A 88 23.71 1.65 15.82
C ILE A 88 25.10 1.03 15.79
N ARG A 89 25.24 -0.17 16.37
CA ARG A 89 26.54 -0.87 16.51
C ARG A 89 26.80 -1.93 15.43
N SER A 90 25.77 -2.32 14.69
CA SER A 90 25.83 -3.31 13.62
C SER A 90 25.68 -2.61 12.27
N ALA A 91 26.56 -2.92 11.33
CA ALA A 91 26.46 -2.43 9.96
C ALA A 91 25.14 -2.87 9.29
N LYS A 92 24.71 -4.11 9.55
CA LYS A 92 23.42 -4.65 9.10
C LYS A 92 22.25 -3.82 9.64
N CYS A 93 22.20 -3.61 10.96
CA CYS A 93 21.12 -2.83 11.56
C CYS A 93 21.11 -1.39 11.03
N ALA A 94 22.29 -0.80 10.74
CA ALA A 94 22.38 0.55 10.17
C ALA A 94 21.82 0.57 8.74
N TRP A 95 22.18 -0.43 7.92
CA TRP A 95 21.66 -0.63 6.58
C TRP A 95 20.13 -0.79 6.57
N ASP A 96 19.61 -1.70 7.39
CA ASP A 96 18.18 -1.98 7.50
C ASP A 96 17.39 -0.76 7.99
N THR A 97 17.96 0.02 8.92
CA THR A 97 17.34 1.27 9.39
C THR A 97 17.20 2.30 8.27
N LEU A 98 18.19 2.42 7.39
CA LEU A 98 18.12 3.33 6.25
C LEU A 98 17.06 2.89 5.23
N ALA A 99 16.94 1.58 4.99
CA ALA A 99 15.88 1.02 4.14
C ALA A 99 14.48 1.28 4.74
N TYR A 100 14.30 1.00 6.02
CA TYR A 100 13.05 1.26 6.73
C TYR A 100 12.66 2.75 6.69
N MET A 101 13.62 3.66 6.90
CA MET A 101 13.36 5.09 6.82
C MET A 101 12.89 5.52 5.43
N LYS A 102 13.45 4.92 4.36
CA LYS A 102 13.05 5.19 2.99
C LYS A 102 11.60 4.75 2.74
N GLU A 103 11.22 3.57 3.21
CA GLU A 103 9.87 3.03 3.11
C GLU A 103 8.85 3.90 3.89
N GLU A 104 9.19 4.28 5.12
CA GLU A 104 8.33 5.13 5.95
C GLU A 104 8.12 6.53 5.34
N GLU A 105 9.15 7.14 4.76
CA GLU A 105 9.00 8.43 4.08
C GLU A 105 8.13 8.34 2.82
N GLN A 106 8.20 7.22 2.07
CA GLN A 106 7.31 6.97 0.95
C GLN A 106 5.86 6.83 1.43
N LYS A 107 5.64 6.06 2.49
CA LYS A 107 4.32 5.87 3.09
C LYS A 107 3.72 7.19 3.59
N GLN A 108 4.50 8.00 4.32
CA GLN A 108 4.03 9.30 4.81
C GLN A 108 3.67 10.26 3.67
N ARG A 109 4.45 10.25 2.58
CA ARG A 109 4.16 11.06 1.40
C ARG A 109 2.86 10.65 0.73
N GLN A 110 2.64 9.35 0.56
CA GLN A 110 1.40 8.79 0.02
C GLN A 110 0.19 9.12 0.92
N GLU A 111 0.33 8.95 2.24
CA GLU A 111 -0.73 9.31 3.20
C GLU A 111 -1.07 10.80 3.17
N HIS A 112 -0.06 11.67 3.03
CA HIS A 112 -0.27 13.10 2.93
C HIS A 112 -0.97 13.49 1.60
N GLU A 113 -0.54 12.91 0.48
CA GLU A 113 -1.18 13.11 -0.81
C GLU A 113 -2.64 12.62 -0.79
N GLN A 114 -2.92 11.47 -0.18
CA GLN A 114 -4.30 10.98 0.01
C GLN A 114 -5.13 11.93 0.87
N LYS A 115 -4.59 12.44 1.98
CA LYS A 115 -5.30 13.43 2.82
C LYS A 115 -5.59 14.70 2.05
N GLN A 116 -4.64 15.21 1.28
CA GLN A 116 -4.84 16.39 0.45
C GLN A 116 -5.93 16.16 -0.60
N LEU A 117 -5.91 15.02 -1.27
CA LEU A 117 -6.95 14.65 -2.24
C LEU A 117 -8.32 14.49 -1.56
N GLN A 118 -8.37 13.95 -0.35
CA GLN A 118 -9.60 13.83 0.42
C GLN A 118 -10.13 15.21 0.85
N GLU A 119 -9.25 16.10 1.34
CA GLU A 119 -9.62 17.46 1.72
C GLU A 119 -10.05 18.30 0.52
N GLU A 120 -9.38 18.16 -0.62
CA GLU A 120 -9.77 18.80 -1.88
C GLU A 120 -11.11 18.26 -2.38
N GLN A 121 -11.32 16.94 -2.30
CA GLN A 121 -12.62 16.33 -2.58
C GLN A 121 -13.70 16.87 -1.64
N ASP A 122 -13.46 16.87 -0.33
CA ASP A 122 -14.43 17.35 0.66
C ASP A 122 -14.74 18.83 0.49
N ALA A 123 -13.76 19.66 0.12
CA ALA A 123 -13.94 21.07 -0.21
C ALA A 123 -14.75 21.26 -1.50
N TYR A 124 -14.46 20.47 -2.54
CA TYR A 124 -15.22 20.44 -3.79
C TYR A 124 -16.68 20.03 -3.55
N TYR A 125 -16.93 19.04 -2.70
CA TYR A 125 -18.28 18.61 -2.32
C TYR A 125 -18.99 19.64 -1.41
N ALA A 126 -18.29 20.31 -0.51
CA ALA A 126 -18.86 21.40 0.30
C ALA A 126 -19.37 22.56 -0.57
N ASP A 127 -18.67 22.86 -1.67
CA ASP A 127 -19.07 23.89 -2.65
C ASP A 127 -20.23 23.43 -3.56
N LEU A 128 -20.29 22.14 -3.90
CA LEU A 128 -21.39 21.53 -4.67
C LEU A 128 -22.68 21.30 -3.87
N LEU A 129 -22.63 21.30 -2.54
CA LEU A 129 -23.76 20.88 -1.69
C LEU A 129 -25.02 21.76 -1.70
N PRO A 130 -25.06 23.00 -2.26
CA PRO A 130 -26.33 23.65 -2.58
C PRO A 130 -26.97 23.13 -3.88
N HIS A 131 -26.22 22.48 -4.77
CA HIS A 131 -26.65 22.11 -6.12
C HIS A 131 -26.32 20.65 -6.51
N VAL A 132 -27.28 19.76 -6.22
CA VAL A 132 -27.60 18.53 -6.98
C VAL A 132 -26.65 17.34 -6.79
N VAL A 133 -27.07 16.40 -5.94
CA VAL A 133 -26.77 14.96 -6.14
C VAL A 133 -27.30 14.57 -7.54
N PRO A 134 -26.49 14.02 -8.46
CA PRO A 134 -26.93 13.77 -9.84
C PRO A 134 -27.86 12.55 -10.00
N PHE A 135 -28.45 12.07 -8.91
CA PHE A 135 -29.48 11.03 -8.89
C PHE A 135 -30.44 11.27 -7.72
N SER A 136 -31.74 11.10 -7.99
CA SER A 136 -32.75 11.06 -6.94
C SER A 136 -32.47 9.83 -6.07
N VAL A 137 -32.30 10.04 -4.76
CA VAL A 137 -32.11 8.96 -3.78
C VAL A 137 -33.31 8.00 -3.78
N ASP A 138 -34.47 8.46 -4.26
CA ASP A 138 -35.71 7.68 -4.36
C ASP A 138 -35.68 6.60 -5.45
N ASP A 139 -34.79 6.71 -6.46
CA ASP A 139 -34.70 5.75 -7.57
C ASP A 139 -33.71 4.59 -7.31
N VAL A 140 -32.98 4.63 -6.19
CA VAL A 140 -31.99 3.60 -5.86
C VAL A 140 -32.68 2.36 -5.30
N PRO A 141 -32.46 1.16 -5.86
CA PRO A 141 -33.02 -0.08 -5.33
C PRO A 141 -32.58 -0.32 -3.88
N ARG A 142 -33.53 -0.44 -2.96
CA ARG A 142 -33.24 -0.65 -1.54
C ARG A 142 -33.07 -2.14 -1.21
N LEU A 143 -32.21 -2.43 -0.25
CA LEU A 143 -32.01 -3.77 0.31
C LEU A 143 -32.13 -3.69 1.84
N SER A 144 -33.07 -4.43 2.41
CA SER A 144 -33.28 -4.51 3.86
C SER A 144 -32.09 -5.17 4.55
N LYS A 145 -31.73 -4.74 5.77
CA LYS A 145 -30.65 -5.32 6.58
C LYS A 145 -30.76 -6.85 6.76
N ASP A 146 -31.99 -7.33 6.91
CA ASP A 146 -32.29 -8.75 7.14
C ASP A 146 -32.66 -9.48 5.84
N TRP A 147 -32.10 -9.05 4.70
CA TRP A 147 -32.47 -9.57 3.38
C TRP A 147 -32.44 -11.10 3.33
N THR A 148 -33.48 -11.67 2.72
CA THR A 148 -33.50 -13.08 2.33
C THR A 148 -32.72 -13.27 1.03
N VAL A 149 -32.46 -14.53 0.68
CA VAL A 149 -31.84 -14.88 -0.62
C VAL A 149 -32.63 -14.31 -1.79
N ALA A 150 -33.96 -14.37 -1.72
CA ALA A 150 -34.85 -13.86 -2.75
C ALA A 150 -34.80 -12.33 -2.86
N ASP A 151 -34.72 -11.63 -1.72
CA ASP A 151 -34.60 -10.17 -1.69
C ASP A 151 -33.29 -9.69 -2.32
N TYR A 152 -32.18 -10.38 -2.03
CA TYR A 152 -30.90 -10.09 -2.67
C TYR A 152 -30.93 -10.35 -4.18
N GLN A 153 -31.49 -11.48 -4.61
CA GLN A 153 -31.59 -11.80 -6.04
C GLN A 153 -32.40 -10.73 -6.77
N TYR A 154 -33.55 -10.34 -6.23
CA TYR A 154 -34.36 -9.25 -6.78
C TYR A 154 -33.59 -7.93 -6.82
N TRP A 155 -32.98 -7.54 -5.69
CA TRP A 155 -32.17 -6.33 -5.60
C TRP A 155 -31.01 -6.33 -6.60
N SER A 156 -30.29 -7.45 -6.75
CA SER A 156 -29.14 -7.53 -7.64
C SER A 156 -29.52 -7.30 -9.09
N ILE A 157 -30.69 -7.81 -9.52
CA ILE A 157 -31.23 -7.56 -10.87
C ILE A 157 -31.59 -6.08 -11.03
N GLN A 158 -32.29 -5.50 -10.04
CA GLN A 158 -32.68 -4.09 -10.09
C GLN A 158 -31.47 -3.14 -10.07
N MET A 159 -30.49 -3.41 -9.22
CA MET A 159 -29.26 -2.62 -9.10
C MET A 159 -28.39 -2.76 -10.35
N LYS A 160 -28.24 -3.96 -10.90
CA LYS A 160 -27.56 -4.16 -12.18
C LYS A 160 -28.24 -3.36 -13.29
N THR A 161 -29.56 -3.40 -13.37
CA THR A 161 -30.34 -2.63 -14.36
C THR A 161 -30.16 -1.12 -14.18
N TYR A 162 -30.22 -0.64 -12.93
CA TYR A 162 -30.00 0.76 -12.58
C TYR A 162 -28.61 1.25 -13.02
N LEU A 163 -27.56 0.51 -12.66
CA LEU A 163 -26.18 0.85 -13.01
C LEU A 163 -25.94 0.76 -14.53
N SER A 164 -26.57 -0.21 -15.21
CA SER A 164 -26.48 -0.35 -16.67
C SER A 164 -27.13 0.83 -17.40
N ASN A 165 -28.31 1.27 -16.96
CA ASN A 165 -28.99 2.45 -17.52
C ASN A 165 -28.16 3.73 -17.35
N LYS A 166 -27.34 3.81 -16.30
CA LYS A 166 -26.42 4.93 -16.05
C LYS A 166 -25.05 4.76 -16.72
N ARG A 167 -24.84 3.68 -17.49
CA ARG A 167 -23.55 3.29 -18.11
C ARG A 167 -22.42 3.12 -17.09
N LEU A 168 -22.77 2.72 -15.87
CA LEU A 168 -21.82 2.47 -14.78
C LEU A 168 -21.47 0.99 -14.65
N TRP A 169 -22.34 0.08 -15.12
CA TRP A 169 -22.12 -1.36 -14.98
C TRP A 169 -20.93 -1.86 -15.80
N ASP A 170 -20.98 -1.71 -17.13
CA ASP A 170 -20.00 -2.30 -18.05
C ASP A 170 -18.58 -1.73 -17.89
N GLY A 171 -18.47 -0.44 -17.52
CA GLY A 171 -17.18 0.26 -17.39
C GLY A 171 -16.51 0.16 -16.01
N ILE A 172 -17.26 -0.19 -14.95
CA ILE A 172 -16.77 -0.16 -13.56
C ILE A 172 -16.90 -1.51 -12.87
N ILE A 173 -18.06 -2.18 -12.98
CA ILE A 173 -18.33 -3.43 -12.26
C ILE A 173 -17.82 -4.63 -13.08
N GLU A 174 -17.97 -4.56 -14.40
CA GLU A 174 -17.54 -5.62 -15.33
C GLU A 174 -16.09 -5.46 -15.80
N PHE A 175 -15.60 -4.21 -15.97
CA PHE A 175 -14.23 -3.95 -16.37
C PHE A 175 -13.25 -4.23 -15.21
N THR A 176 -12.39 -5.23 -15.37
CA THR A 176 -11.51 -5.76 -14.31
C THR A 176 -10.17 -5.04 -14.17
N VAL A 177 -9.89 -4.09 -15.05
CA VAL A 177 -8.58 -3.44 -15.13
C VAL A 177 -8.81 -1.96 -14.85
N GLU A 178 -8.38 -1.50 -13.68
CA GLU A 178 -8.15 -0.08 -13.47
C GLU A 178 -7.37 0.47 -14.68
N PRO A 179 -7.66 1.67 -15.19
CA PRO A 179 -6.96 2.20 -16.35
C PRO A 179 -5.46 2.47 -16.05
N ASN A 180 -4.66 1.42 -15.95
CA ASN A 180 -3.24 1.45 -15.69
C ASN A 180 -2.56 2.03 -16.93
N GLY A 181 -2.03 3.26 -16.79
CA GLY A 181 -1.40 4.00 -17.89
C GLY A 181 -2.35 4.85 -18.74
N ALA A 182 -3.60 5.06 -18.31
CA ALA A 182 -4.46 6.04 -18.98
C ALA A 182 -4.08 7.48 -18.59
N SER A 183 -4.38 8.45 -19.46
CA SER A 183 -4.23 9.88 -19.13
C SER A 183 -4.90 10.23 -17.78
N SER A 184 -4.37 11.20 -17.04
CA SER A 184 -4.98 11.68 -15.79
C SER A 184 -6.48 11.96 -15.94
N LEU A 185 -6.89 12.55 -17.08
CA LEU A 185 -8.29 12.86 -17.38
C LEU A 185 -9.19 11.62 -17.50
N THR A 186 -8.68 10.54 -18.11
CA THR A 186 -9.43 9.27 -18.24
C THR A 186 -9.50 8.52 -16.92
N TYR A 187 -8.45 8.62 -16.10
CA TYR A 187 -8.43 8.06 -14.76
C TYR A 187 -9.42 8.80 -13.83
N ASP A 188 -9.47 10.13 -13.90
CA ASP A 188 -10.44 10.94 -13.15
C ASP A 188 -11.88 10.66 -13.54
N ALA A 189 -12.15 10.48 -14.83
CA ALA A 189 -13.48 10.12 -15.32
C ALA A 189 -13.92 8.74 -14.81
N TRP A 190 -13.02 7.76 -14.86
CA TRP A 190 -13.27 6.42 -14.31
C TRP A 190 -13.48 6.46 -12.78
N ARG A 191 -12.63 7.19 -12.04
CA ARG A 191 -12.78 7.35 -10.58
C ARG A 191 -14.13 7.96 -10.20
N LYS A 192 -14.59 8.97 -10.94
CA LYS A 192 -15.93 9.57 -10.74
C LYS A 192 -17.06 8.56 -10.96
N GLN A 193 -16.97 7.76 -12.02
CA GLN A 193 -17.96 6.72 -12.30
C GLN A 193 -17.94 5.61 -11.24
N ASN A 194 -16.76 5.17 -10.80
CA ASN A 194 -16.61 4.21 -9.70
C ASN A 194 -17.24 4.73 -8.41
N PHE A 195 -17.00 5.99 -8.06
CA PHE A 195 -17.60 6.62 -6.89
C PHE A 195 -19.14 6.64 -6.97
N ILE A 196 -19.71 7.03 -8.11
CA ILE A 196 -21.17 7.06 -8.30
C ILE A 196 -21.76 5.66 -8.15
N ALA A 197 -21.15 4.65 -8.76
CA ALA A 197 -21.58 3.26 -8.65
C ALA A 197 -21.52 2.75 -7.21
N LEU A 198 -20.42 3.03 -6.50
CA LEU A 198 -20.24 2.64 -5.10
C LEU A 198 -21.28 3.32 -4.20
N ARG A 199 -21.55 4.61 -4.42
CA ARG A 199 -22.56 5.34 -3.66
C ARG A 199 -23.97 4.78 -3.90
N ALA A 200 -24.31 4.37 -5.12
CA ALA A 200 -25.60 3.73 -5.40
C ALA A 200 -25.76 2.41 -4.63
N ILE A 201 -24.73 1.56 -4.64
CA ILE A 201 -24.74 0.30 -3.87
C ILE A 201 -24.87 0.60 -2.37
N GLN A 202 -24.07 1.54 -1.86
CA GLN A 202 -24.08 1.93 -0.46
C GLN A 202 -25.39 2.57 0.01
N ALA A 203 -26.05 3.36 -0.85
CA ALA A 203 -27.32 4.01 -0.57
C ALA A 203 -28.48 3.01 -0.47
N SER A 204 -28.34 1.81 -1.06
CA SER A 204 -29.33 0.73 -0.97
C SER A 204 -29.66 0.34 0.48
N PHE A 205 -28.70 0.52 1.38
CA PHE A 205 -28.78 0.11 2.79
C PHE A 205 -29.14 1.26 3.74
N GLY A 206 -29.22 2.50 3.25
CA GLY A 206 -29.43 3.68 4.10
C GLY A 206 -28.41 3.76 5.25
N GLN A 207 -28.92 3.80 6.50
CA GLN A 207 -28.10 3.82 7.73
C GLN A 207 -27.65 2.41 8.17
N ASP A 208 -28.29 1.35 7.69
CA ASP A 208 -28.07 -0.04 8.12
C ASP A 208 -27.03 -0.77 7.26
N ARG A 209 -25.97 -0.04 6.89
CA ARG A 209 -24.92 -0.55 6.00
C ARG A 209 -24.11 -1.68 6.64
N PRO A 210 -23.89 -2.82 5.94
CA PRO A 210 -22.94 -3.84 6.40
C PRO A 210 -21.53 -3.28 6.61
N TYR A 211 -20.86 -3.70 7.68
CA TYR A 211 -19.50 -3.24 8.00
C TYR A 211 -18.51 -3.53 6.87
N GLN A 212 -18.66 -4.67 6.21
CA GLN A 212 -17.79 -5.16 5.14
C GLN A 212 -17.75 -4.21 3.94
N ILE A 213 -18.83 -3.45 3.68
CA ILE A 213 -18.90 -2.51 2.55
C ILE A 213 -18.70 -1.05 2.98
N ARG A 214 -18.37 -0.80 4.26
CA ARG A 214 -18.17 0.56 4.78
C ARG A 214 -16.84 1.16 4.37
N ARG A 215 -15.80 0.33 4.21
CA ARG A 215 -14.40 0.75 3.97
C ARG A 215 -13.86 0.41 2.59
N VAL A 216 -14.71 -0.06 1.68
CA VAL A 216 -14.30 -0.40 0.30
C VAL A 216 -14.26 0.84 -0.58
N VAL A 217 -13.26 0.91 -1.45
CA VAL A 217 -13.04 2.03 -2.38
C VAL A 217 -13.55 1.74 -3.80
N SER A 218 -13.84 0.47 -4.10
CA SER A 218 -14.33 0.03 -5.40
C SER A 218 -15.78 -0.45 -5.33
N ALA A 219 -16.59 0.02 -6.28
CA ALA A 219 -17.96 -0.43 -6.46
C ALA A 219 -18.03 -1.94 -6.79
N LYS A 220 -17.01 -2.44 -7.51
CA LYS A 220 -16.88 -3.86 -7.83
C LYS A 220 -16.62 -4.70 -6.58
N ILE A 221 -15.66 -4.29 -5.75
CA ILE A 221 -15.38 -4.96 -4.48
C ILE A 221 -16.62 -4.97 -3.59
N ALA A 222 -17.34 -3.85 -3.51
CA ALA A 222 -18.60 -3.78 -2.77
C ALA A 222 -19.65 -4.77 -3.30
N TRP A 223 -19.76 -4.89 -4.63
CA TRP A 223 -20.68 -5.83 -5.29
C TRP A 223 -20.33 -7.29 -4.99
N ASP A 224 -19.05 -7.65 -5.14
CA ASP A 224 -18.56 -9.02 -4.96
C ASP A 224 -18.68 -9.50 -3.51
N ILE A 225 -18.39 -8.62 -2.53
CA ILE A 225 -18.64 -8.89 -1.11
C ILE A 225 -20.11 -9.22 -0.87
N LEU A 226 -21.04 -8.42 -1.40
CA LEU A 226 -22.47 -8.67 -1.21
C LEU A 226 -22.94 -9.98 -1.86
N ALA A 227 -22.39 -10.33 -3.03
CA ALA A 227 -22.67 -11.60 -3.69
C ALA A 227 -22.21 -12.79 -2.84
N ASN A 228 -21.03 -12.70 -2.25
CA ASN A 228 -20.50 -13.72 -1.35
C ASN A 228 -21.33 -13.82 -0.06
N LEU A 229 -21.69 -12.70 0.57
CA LEU A 229 -22.57 -12.69 1.75
C LEU A 229 -23.91 -13.39 1.46
N ASN A 230 -24.47 -13.19 0.28
CA ASN A 230 -25.70 -13.88 -0.11
C ASN A 230 -25.49 -15.38 -0.34
N LYS A 231 -24.35 -15.78 -0.88
CA LYS A 231 -23.99 -17.20 -1.07
C LYS A 231 -23.88 -17.93 0.28
N PHE A 232 -23.27 -17.32 1.29
CA PHE A 232 -23.22 -17.91 2.65
C PHE A 232 -24.61 -18.08 3.27
N LYS A 233 -25.48 -17.08 3.09
CA LYS A 233 -26.88 -17.18 3.52
C LYS A 233 -27.63 -18.33 2.81
N GLN A 234 -27.36 -18.59 1.53
CA GLN A 234 -27.96 -19.73 0.79
C GLN A 234 -27.51 -21.07 1.34
N GLU A 235 -26.23 -21.18 1.73
CA GLU A 235 -25.63 -22.42 2.22
C GLU A 235 -25.94 -22.69 3.72
N GLY A 236 -26.58 -21.75 4.41
CA GLY A 236 -26.97 -21.89 5.82
C GLY A 236 -25.80 -21.81 6.80
N ILE A 237 -24.67 -21.23 6.37
CA ILE A 237 -23.44 -21.12 7.17
C ILE A 237 -23.59 -19.96 8.18
N PRO A 238 -23.35 -20.18 9.49
CA PRO A 238 -23.45 -19.13 10.50
C PRO A 238 -22.43 -17.99 10.29
N PRO A 239 -22.77 -16.73 10.66
CA PRO A 239 -21.87 -15.59 10.50
C PRO A 239 -20.53 -15.68 11.25
N ASP A 240 -20.48 -16.48 12.32
CA ASP A 240 -19.31 -16.65 13.19
C ASP A 240 -18.44 -17.88 12.83
N ASP A 241 -18.73 -18.54 11.69
CA ASP A 241 -17.91 -19.64 11.18
C ASP A 241 -16.57 -19.09 10.65
N PRO A 242 -15.40 -19.68 10.95
CA PRO A 242 -14.11 -19.30 10.33
C PRO A 242 -14.14 -19.28 8.79
N LEU A 243 -15.07 -20.02 8.17
CA LEU A 243 -15.38 -19.97 6.74
C LEU A 243 -16.05 -18.66 6.29
N TYR A 244 -16.31 -17.71 7.18
CA TYR A 244 -16.78 -16.35 6.89
C TYR A 244 -15.60 -15.37 6.68
N GLU A 245 -14.43 -15.65 7.28
CA GLU A 245 -13.17 -14.93 7.03
C GLU A 245 -12.38 -15.52 5.85
N ALA A 246 -12.44 -16.84 5.65
CA ALA A 246 -11.80 -17.54 4.53
C ALA A 246 -12.15 -17.00 3.12
N PRO A 247 -13.40 -16.58 2.80
CA PRO A 247 -13.78 -16.04 1.50
C PRO A 247 -13.34 -14.59 1.31
N LEU A 248 -13.19 -13.82 2.40
CA LEU A 248 -12.52 -12.52 2.39
C LEU A 248 -11.01 -12.68 2.16
N SER A 249 -10.46 -13.84 2.52
CA SER A 249 -9.06 -14.22 2.28
C SER A 249 -8.83 -14.79 0.87
N GLN A 250 -9.87 -15.36 0.24
CA GLN A 250 -9.84 -16.01 -1.08
C GLN A 250 -10.36 -15.15 -2.23
N LEU A 251 -11.27 -14.20 -1.96
CA LEU A 251 -11.24 -12.94 -2.68
C LEU A 251 -9.82 -12.46 -2.47
N ASN A 252 -9.03 -12.37 -3.53
CA ASN A 252 -7.74 -11.74 -3.50
C ASN A 252 -7.97 -10.23 -3.27
N LEU A 253 -8.56 -9.86 -2.13
CA LEU A 253 -8.33 -8.62 -1.45
C LEU A 253 -6.85 -8.70 -1.14
N GLY A 254 -6.05 -8.37 -2.16
CA GLY A 254 -4.65 -8.10 -1.96
C GLY A 254 -4.62 -7.22 -0.73
N THR A 255 -3.78 -7.60 0.22
CA THR A 255 -3.47 -6.73 1.36
C THR A 255 -2.96 -5.34 0.91
N GLU A 256 -2.82 -5.14 -0.41
CA GLU A 256 -2.54 -3.91 -1.17
C GLU A 256 -3.79 -3.14 -1.72
N GLU A 257 -5.03 -3.62 -1.58
CA GLU A 257 -6.25 -2.86 -1.98
C GLU A 257 -7.12 -2.42 -0.78
N ILE A 258 -6.80 -2.86 0.43
CA ILE A 258 -7.39 -2.35 1.69
C ILE A 258 -6.52 -1.23 2.29
N PHE A 259 -5.29 -1.09 1.81
CA PHE A 259 -4.39 0.02 2.06
C PHE A 259 -3.75 0.37 0.72
N TYR A 260 -3.79 1.64 0.34
CA TYR A 260 -3.35 2.23 -0.94
C TYR A 260 -4.41 2.32 -2.04
N LEU A 261 -5.16 3.44 -2.05
CA LEU A 261 -5.34 4.42 -3.14
C LEU A 261 -6.29 5.53 -2.68
#